data_AF-A0A7X7FN04-F1
#
_entry.id   AF-A0A7X7FN04-F1
#
_cell.length_a   1.000
_cell.length_b   1.000
_cell.length_c   1.000
_cell.angle_alpha   90.00
_cell.angle_beta   90.00
_cell.angle_gamma   90.00
#
_symmetry.space_group_name_H-M   'P 1'
#
loop_
_entity.id
_entity.type
_entity.pdbx_description
1 polymer ?
#
loop_
_entity_poly.entity_id
_entity_poly.type
_entity_poly.pdbx_seq_one_letter_code
_entity_poly.pdbx_strand_id
1 'polypeptide(L)'
;MPVTPTDSHEGVPECIELLCAISDITLKAGAAEGDQEVVPRFAMVAYTGDAMRIEGWRFPVVVDLQGLQVPSQRRPVRFGHSMYAGVGHTERIAVENDRLVAEGVVSRDTAAAREIVASGRRGFPWQASIGAAVQQAEFVRAGKPVTVNSRTFEGPMYVARRTL
;
A
#
# COMPACT_ATOMS: atom_id res chain seq x y z
N MET A 1 -42.55 3.54 -24.02
CA MET A 1 -41.86 3.67 -22.71
C MET A 1 -40.38 3.84 -23.01
N PRO A 2 -39.74 4.99 -22.76
CA PRO A 2 -38.31 5.08 -22.91
C PRO A 2 -37.65 4.34 -21.73
N VAL A 3 -36.77 3.39 -22.06
CA VAL A 3 -35.90 2.73 -21.10
C VAL A 3 -34.82 3.73 -20.68
N THR A 4 -34.74 4.02 -19.39
CA THR A 4 -33.64 4.80 -18.81
C THR A 4 -32.34 4.03 -19.04
N PRO A 5 -31.24 4.65 -19.52
CA PRO A 5 -29.96 3.97 -19.56
C PRO A 5 -29.50 3.73 -18.12
N THR A 6 -29.39 2.46 -17.74
CA THR A 6 -28.70 2.06 -16.51
C THR A 6 -27.27 2.54 -16.63
N ASP A 7 -26.89 3.48 -15.77
CA ASP A 7 -25.53 4.00 -15.67
C ASP A 7 -24.58 2.82 -15.49
N SER A 8 -23.78 2.56 -16.51
CA SER A 8 -22.88 1.43 -16.53
C SER A 8 -21.73 1.78 -15.62
N HIS A 9 -21.74 1.28 -14.38
CA HIS A 9 -20.51 1.15 -13.61
C HIS A 9 -19.59 0.19 -14.36
N GLU A 10 -18.85 0.73 -15.33
CA GLU A 10 -17.80 0.05 -16.07
C GLU A 10 -16.84 -0.55 -15.03
N GLY A 11 -16.80 -1.88 -15.00
CA GLY A 11 -16.39 -2.72 -13.86
C GLY A 11 -15.08 -2.31 -13.21
N VAL A 12 -15.20 -1.48 -12.17
CA VAL A 12 -14.10 -1.14 -11.27
C VAL A 12 -13.96 -2.27 -10.26
N PRO A 13 -12.78 -2.93 -10.18
CA PRO A 13 -12.52 -3.92 -9.14
C PRO A 13 -12.69 -3.35 -7.72
N GLU A 14 -13.25 -4.15 -6.82
CA GLU A 14 -13.51 -3.78 -5.42
C GLU A 14 -12.24 -3.67 -4.56
N CYS A 15 -11.12 -4.22 -5.04
CA CYS A 15 -9.84 -4.23 -4.34
C CYS A 15 -8.72 -3.75 -5.25
N ILE A 16 -7.74 -3.08 -4.64
CA ILE A 16 -6.49 -2.68 -5.27
C ILE A 16 -5.34 -3.29 -4.46
N GLU A 17 -4.52 -4.10 -5.13
CA GLU A 17 -3.20 -4.48 -4.65
C GLU A 17 -2.14 -3.58 -5.28
N LEU A 18 -1.51 -2.75 -4.47
CA LEU A 18 -0.46 -1.82 -4.91
C LEU A 18 0.91 -2.41 -4.63
N LEU A 19 1.58 -2.94 -5.64
CA LEU A 19 3.00 -3.29 -5.50
C LEU A 19 3.84 -2.03 -5.68
N CYS A 20 4.29 -1.44 -4.57
CA CYS A 20 5.18 -0.28 -4.63
C CYS A 20 6.64 -0.74 -4.50
N ALA A 21 7.45 -0.37 -5.48
CA ALA A 21 8.91 -0.47 -5.39
C ALA A 21 9.41 0.52 -4.34
N ILE A 22 10.04 0.02 -3.28
CA ILE A 22 10.54 0.85 -2.18
C ILE A 22 12.04 1.02 -2.31
N SER A 23 12.49 2.26 -2.07
CA SER A 23 13.90 2.63 -2.07
C SER A 23 14.61 2.25 -0.77
N ASP A 24 13.94 2.28 0.38
CA ASP A 24 14.59 2.06 1.68
C ASP A 24 13.69 1.32 2.67
N ILE A 25 14.05 0.07 3.01
CA ILE A 25 13.68 -0.51 4.30
C ILE A 25 14.84 -0.25 5.26
N THR A 26 14.59 0.53 6.31
CA THR A 26 15.55 0.64 7.42
C THR A 26 15.22 -0.41 8.46
N LEU A 27 16.09 -1.41 8.60
CA LEU A 27 16.06 -2.34 9.73
C LEU A 27 16.97 -1.80 10.85
N LYS A 28 16.39 -1.34 11.96
CA LYS A 28 17.15 -0.96 13.16
C LYS A 28 17.05 -2.07 14.20
N ALA A 29 18.20 -2.49 14.71
CA ALA A 29 18.28 -3.17 16.00
C ALA A 29 18.38 -2.08 17.08
N GLY A 30 17.47 -2.09 18.07
CA GLY A 30 17.64 -1.26 19.27
C GLY A 30 18.70 -1.89 20.17
N ALA A 31 19.62 -1.10 20.73
CA ALA A 31 20.52 -1.61 21.77
C ALA A 31 19.71 -1.78 23.06
N ALA A 32 19.65 -3.00 23.60
CA ALA A 32 19.21 -3.25 24.96
C ALA A 32 20.45 -3.58 25.80
N GLU A 33 20.65 -2.86 26.91
CA GLU A 33 21.56 -3.29 27.97
C GLU A 33 20.85 -4.40 28.76
N GLY A 34 21.31 -5.64 28.59
CA GLY A 34 20.72 -6.85 29.17
C GLY A 34 20.23 -7.82 28.09
N ASP A 35 20.15 -9.10 28.44
CA ASP A 35 19.91 -10.29 27.59
C ASP A 35 18.50 -10.35 26.93
N GLN A 36 17.90 -9.20 26.61
CA GLN A 36 16.62 -9.09 25.92
C GLN A 36 16.82 -9.15 24.41
N GLU A 37 16.19 -10.14 23.79
CA GLU A 37 16.18 -10.31 22.34
C GLU A 37 15.57 -9.08 21.66
N VAL A 38 16.39 -8.38 20.88
CA VAL A 38 15.99 -7.17 20.17
C VAL A 38 15.11 -7.54 18.98
N VAL A 39 13.81 -7.25 19.08
CA VAL A 39 12.86 -7.46 17.98
C VAL A 39 13.19 -6.52 16.80
N PRO A 40 13.49 -7.04 15.59
CA PRO A 40 13.79 -6.20 14.44
C PRO A 40 12.61 -5.30 14.06
N ARG A 41 12.90 -4.05 13.71
CA ARG A 41 11.90 -3.07 13.27
C ARG A 41 12.02 -2.82 11.78
N PHE A 42 10.91 -2.49 11.12
CA PHE A 42 10.88 -2.04 9.73
C PHE A 42 10.19 -0.68 9.63
N ALA A 43 10.62 0.10 8.65
CA ALA A 43 9.98 1.33 8.19
C ALA A 43 10.05 1.35 6.66
N MET A 44 8.95 1.71 5.99
CA MET A 44 8.86 1.64 4.54
C MET A 44 7.85 2.65 3.96
N VAL A 45 8.10 3.11 2.74
CA VAL A 45 7.15 3.92 1.96
C VAL A 45 6.23 2.98 1.19
N ALA A 46 4.99 2.86 1.63
CA ALA A 46 4.03 1.96 1.03
C ALA A 46 3.44 2.50 -0.29
N TYR A 47 3.34 3.83 -0.47
CA TYR A 47 2.87 4.45 -1.71
C TYR A 47 3.32 5.91 -1.84
N THR A 48 3.61 6.34 -3.07
CA THR A 48 4.18 7.66 -3.39
C THR A 48 3.19 8.67 -4.00
N GLY A 49 1.92 8.28 -4.17
CA GLY A 49 0.92 9.14 -4.81
C GLY A 49 0.89 9.07 -6.34
N ASP A 50 1.71 8.22 -6.96
CA ASP A 50 1.78 8.03 -8.42
C ASP A 50 0.63 7.21 -9.00
N ALA A 51 0.40 7.35 -10.31
CA ALA A 51 -0.50 6.46 -11.04
C ALA A 51 0.14 5.08 -11.22
N MET A 52 -0.59 4.03 -10.91
CA MET A 52 -0.10 2.65 -10.98
C MET A 52 -0.95 1.80 -11.91
N ARG A 53 -0.31 0.86 -12.59
CA ARG A 53 -1.01 -0.22 -13.31
C ARG A 53 -1.26 -1.35 -12.32
N ILE A 54 -2.54 -1.61 -12.04
CA ILE A 54 -2.99 -2.65 -11.12
C ILE A 54 -3.70 -3.73 -11.92
N GLU A 55 -3.44 -4.99 -11.59
CA GLU A 55 -4.11 -6.11 -12.21
C GLU A 55 -5.63 -6.01 -12.05
N GLY A 56 -6.38 -6.35 -13.11
CA GLY A 56 -7.83 -6.22 -13.14
C GLY A 56 -8.36 -4.82 -13.46
N TRP A 57 -7.54 -3.77 -13.43
CA TRP A 57 -7.94 -2.41 -13.80
C TRP A 57 -7.56 -2.08 -15.24
N ARG A 58 -8.53 -1.58 -16.02
CA ARG A 58 -8.32 -1.22 -17.44
C ARG A 58 -7.34 -0.06 -17.63
N PHE A 59 -7.43 0.94 -16.77
CA PHE A 59 -6.63 2.17 -16.81
C PHE A 59 -5.80 2.33 -15.52
N PRO A 60 -4.74 3.16 -15.51
CA PRO A 60 -3.97 3.42 -14.30
C PRO A 60 -4.87 3.92 -13.18
N VAL A 61 -4.52 3.60 -11.93
CA VAL A 61 -5.23 4.10 -10.75
C VAL A 61 -4.29 4.95 -9.91
N VAL A 62 -4.78 6.10 -9.47
CA VAL A 62 -4.20 6.88 -8.37
C VAL A 62 -5.09 6.70 -7.15
N VAL A 63 -4.48 6.39 -6.00
CA VAL A 63 -5.21 6.38 -4.74
C VAL A 63 -5.18 7.78 -4.15
N ASP A 64 -6.35 8.33 -3.85
CA ASP A 64 -6.46 9.62 -3.18
C ASP A 64 -6.13 9.44 -1.68
N LEU A 65 -4.97 9.92 -1.26
CA LEU A 65 -4.50 9.78 0.12
C LEU A 65 -5.39 10.53 1.11
N GLN A 66 -6.14 11.55 0.67
CA GLN A 66 -7.10 12.26 1.51
C GLN A 66 -8.32 11.40 1.86
N GLY A 67 -8.67 10.46 0.97
CA GLY A 67 -9.79 9.55 1.15
C GLY A 67 -9.42 8.16 1.67
N LEU A 68 -8.13 7.93 1.95
CA LEU A 68 -7.63 6.68 2.51
C LEU A 68 -7.98 6.58 3.99
N GLN A 69 -8.65 5.49 4.36
CA GLN A 69 -8.94 5.15 5.74
C GLN A 69 -8.03 4.04 6.23
N VAL A 70 -7.53 4.18 7.45
CA VAL A 70 -6.73 3.14 8.12
C VAL A 70 -7.51 2.67 9.35
N PRO A 71 -8.27 1.55 9.25
CA PRO A 71 -9.16 1.12 10.33
C PRO A 71 -8.40 0.59 11.54
N SER A 72 -7.16 0.14 11.36
CA SER A 72 -6.27 -0.31 12.42
C SER A 72 -4.82 0.02 12.10
N GLN A 73 -4.11 0.55 13.08
CA GLN A 73 -2.66 0.75 13.04
C GLN A 73 -1.89 -0.57 13.17
N ARG A 74 -2.53 -1.60 13.77
CA ARG A 74 -1.95 -2.93 13.94
C ARG A 74 -2.54 -3.89 12.90
N ARG A 75 -1.81 -4.11 11.82
CA ARG A 75 -2.17 -5.05 10.75
C ARG A 75 -1.07 -6.11 10.59
N PRO A 76 -1.43 -7.40 10.38
CA PRO A 76 -0.46 -8.43 10.09
C PRO A 76 0.34 -8.12 8.82
N VAL A 77 1.66 -8.25 8.89
CA VAL A 77 2.55 -8.19 7.73
C VAL A 77 2.83 -9.62 7.27
N ARG A 78 2.61 -9.88 5.98
CA ARG A 78 2.76 -11.20 5.36
C ARG A 78 3.65 -11.10 4.13
N PHE A 79 4.48 -12.11 3.96
CA PHE A 79 5.28 -12.26 2.75
C PHE A 79 4.41 -12.83 1.62
N GLY A 80 4.42 -12.18 0.46
CA GLY A 80 3.70 -12.64 -0.75
C GLY A 80 2.20 -12.87 -0.53
N HIS A 81 1.56 -12.06 0.33
CA HIS A 81 0.14 -12.20 0.72
C HIS A 81 -0.28 -13.58 1.30
N SER A 82 0.69 -14.45 1.60
CA SER A 82 0.40 -15.80 2.10
C SER A 82 0.02 -15.78 3.58
N MET A 83 -1.12 -16.40 3.93
CA MET A 83 -1.56 -16.59 5.31
C MET A 83 -0.55 -17.39 6.16
N TYR A 84 0.27 -18.23 5.52
CA TYR A 84 1.26 -19.06 6.18
C TYR A 84 2.61 -18.36 6.36
N ALA A 85 2.89 -17.32 5.56
CA ALA A 85 4.17 -16.60 5.56
C ALA A 85 4.09 -15.28 6.34
N GLY A 86 3.53 -15.30 7.55
CA GLY A 86 3.46 -14.10 8.40
C GLY A 86 4.84 -13.68 8.93
N VAL A 87 5.09 -12.38 8.93
CA VAL A 87 6.38 -11.73 9.22
C VAL A 87 6.32 -10.99 10.56
N GLY A 88 5.25 -10.26 10.81
CA GLY A 88 5.12 -9.38 11.96
C GLY A 88 3.84 -8.57 11.89
N HIS A 89 3.88 -7.33 12.38
CA HIS A 89 2.75 -6.42 12.29
C HIS A 89 3.19 -4.96 12.21
N THR A 90 2.34 -4.13 11.62
CA THR A 90 2.50 -2.67 11.67
C THR A 90 2.21 -2.15 13.08
N GLU A 91 2.87 -1.08 13.46
CA GLU A 91 2.57 -0.29 14.66
C GLU A 91 2.15 1.13 14.28
N ARG A 92 2.52 1.59 13.07
CA ARG A 92 2.16 2.89 12.53
C ARG A 92 1.94 2.80 11.02
N ILE A 93 0.85 3.40 10.56
CA ILE A 93 0.48 3.61 9.16
C ILE A 93 -0.04 5.05 9.09
N ALA A 94 0.62 5.86 8.27
CA ALA A 94 0.35 7.30 8.21
C ALA A 94 0.59 7.86 6.82
N VAL A 95 -0.08 8.98 6.51
CA VAL A 95 0.24 9.79 5.34
C VAL A 95 1.21 10.89 5.79
N GLU A 96 2.39 10.92 5.17
CA GLU A 96 3.44 11.91 5.43
C GLU A 96 4.03 12.39 4.11
N ASN A 97 4.08 13.71 3.91
CA ASN A 97 4.65 14.33 2.70
C ASN A 97 4.05 13.74 1.40
N ASP A 98 2.73 13.61 1.33
CA ASP A 98 1.99 13.01 0.21
C ASP A 98 2.39 11.55 -0.11
N ARG A 99 2.86 10.82 0.90
CA ARG A 99 3.20 9.39 0.81
C ARG A 99 2.52 8.60 1.90
N LEU A 100 2.09 7.37 1.60
CA LEU A 100 1.71 6.42 2.63
C LEU A 100 2.98 5.75 3.16
N VAL A 101 3.19 5.80 4.47
CA VAL A 101 4.28 5.10 5.16
C VAL A 101 3.73 4.05 6.11
N ALA A 102 4.49 2.97 6.29
CA ALA A 102 4.19 1.91 7.23
C ALA A 102 5.45 1.56 8.04
N GLU A 103 5.28 1.45 9.34
CA GLU A 103 6.32 1.06 10.29
C GLU A 103 5.80 -0.03 11.22
N GLY A 104 6.71 -0.86 11.71
CA GLY A 104 6.35 -1.89 12.66
C GLY A 104 7.51 -2.80 13.04
N VAL A 105 7.15 -4.00 13.47
CA VAL A 105 8.07 -4.99 14.04
C VAL A 105 7.96 -6.32 13.31
N VAL A 106 9.09 -7.00 13.16
CA VAL A 106 9.18 -8.39 12.72
C VAL A 106 8.93 -9.29 13.92
N SER A 107 7.68 -9.33 14.37
CA SER A 107 7.25 -9.97 15.63
C SER A 107 6.93 -11.45 15.52
N ARG A 108 7.28 -12.11 14.41
CA ARG A 108 7.13 -13.57 14.26
C ARG A 108 8.49 -14.19 13.99
N ASP A 109 8.67 -15.42 14.48
CA ASP A 109 9.83 -16.25 14.14
C ASP A 109 9.45 -17.29 13.07
N THR A 110 9.21 -16.84 11.84
CA THR A 110 9.02 -17.73 10.69
C THR A 110 10.23 -17.71 9.78
N ALA A 111 10.36 -18.73 8.92
CA ALA A 111 11.37 -18.71 7.85
C ALA A 111 11.28 -17.44 6.99
N ALA A 112 10.06 -16.97 6.68
CA ALA A 112 9.84 -15.74 5.93
C ALA A 112 10.32 -14.49 6.69
N ALA A 113 10.06 -14.42 8.01
CA ALA A 113 10.52 -13.32 8.85
C ALA A 113 12.06 -13.25 8.89
N ARG A 114 12.72 -14.41 9.08
CA ARG A 114 14.19 -14.50 9.07
C ARG A 114 14.78 -14.08 7.73
N GLU A 115 14.17 -14.53 6.63
CA GLU A 115 14.60 -14.16 5.27
C GLU A 115 14.49 -12.65 5.04
N ILE A 116 13.36 -12.04 5.40
CA ILE A 116 13.16 -10.60 5.27
C ILE A 116 14.24 -9.81 6.01
N VAL A 117 14.55 -10.20 7.25
CA VAL A 117 15.58 -9.54 8.05
C VAL A 117 16.97 -9.77 7.44
N ALA A 118 17.30 -11.01 7.08
CA ALA A 118 18.62 -11.36 6.56
C ALA A 118 18.90 -10.68 5.21
N SER A 119 17.94 -10.71 4.28
CA SER A 119 18.09 -10.10 2.95
C SER A 119 17.92 -8.58 3.00
N GLY A 120 17.07 -8.05 3.89
CA GLY A 120 16.98 -6.61 4.13
C GLY A 120 18.29 -6.01 4.64
N ARG A 121 19.00 -6.70 5.55
CA ARG A 121 20.35 -6.30 5.99
C ARG A 121 21.40 -6.29 4.88
N ARG A 122 21.15 -7.02 3.78
CA ARG A 122 22.01 -7.03 2.58
C ARG A 122 21.58 -6.03 1.52
N GLY A 123 20.58 -5.18 1.81
CA GLY A 123 20.07 -4.18 0.86
C GLY A 123 19.10 -4.75 -0.17
N PHE A 124 18.47 -5.90 0.08
CA PHE A 124 17.42 -6.41 -0.81
C PHE A 124 16.23 -5.44 -0.86
N PRO A 125 15.78 -5.00 -2.05
CA PRO A 125 14.75 -3.98 -2.20
C PRO A 125 13.35 -4.58 -2.09
N TRP A 126 12.95 -4.94 -0.87
CA TRP A 126 11.61 -5.43 -0.60
C TRP A 126 10.53 -4.41 -1.01
N GLN A 127 9.40 -4.91 -1.49
CA GLN A 127 8.25 -4.10 -1.90
C GLN A 127 7.13 -4.20 -0.86
N ALA A 128 6.39 -3.11 -0.62
CA ALA A 128 5.15 -3.15 0.15
C ALA A 128 3.97 -3.42 -0.78
N SER A 129 2.93 -4.00 -0.20
CA SER A 129 1.57 -3.95 -0.74
C SER A 129 0.60 -3.36 0.28
N ILE A 130 -0.29 -2.49 -0.19
CA ILE A 130 -1.27 -1.78 0.65
C ILE A 130 -2.59 -2.55 0.78
N GLY A 131 -2.89 -3.46 -0.17
CA GLY A 131 -4.09 -4.32 -0.15
C GLY A 131 -5.35 -3.61 0.34
N ALA A 132 -5.71 -2.51 -0.34
CA ALA A 132 -6.82 -1.63 0.06
C ALA A 132 -8.08 -1.94 -0.76
N ALA A 133 -9.23 -1.90 -0.10
CA ALA A 133 -10.52 -1.99 -0.76
C ALA A 133 -10.92 -0.62 -1.32
N VAL A 134 -11.47 -0.58 -2.54
CA VAL A 134 -11.99 0.64 -3.15
C VAL A 134 -13.47 0.76 -2.86
N GLN A 135 -13.83 1.80 -2.11
CA GLN A 135 -15.23 2.12 -1.82
C GLN A 135 -15.82 3.06 -2.86
N GLN A 136 -14.99 3.92 -3.45
CA GLN A 136 -15.41 4.87 -4.47
C GLN A 136 -14.27 5.16 -5.43
N ALA A 137 -14.53 5.02 -6.72
CA ALA A 137 -13.63 5.40 -7.80
C ALA A 137 -14.29 6.41 -8.73
N GLU A 138 -13.50 7.36 -9.19
CA GLU A 138 -13.85 8.32 -10.24
C GLU A 138 -13.08 7.95 -11.50
N PHE A 139 -13.77 7.79 -12.63
CA PHE A 139 -13.10 7.64 -13.92
C PHE A 139 -12.88 9.00 -14.58
N VAL A 140 -11.62 9.33 -14.84
CA VAL A 140 -11.20 10.54 -15.54
C VAL A 140 -10.99 10.19 -17.01
N ARG A 141 -11.79 10.81 -17.88
CA ARG A 141 -11.74 10.56 -19.33
C ARG A 141 -10.45 11.07 -19.97
N ALA A 142 -10.11 10.53 -21.13
CA ALA A 142 -8.97 11.00 -21.92
C ALA A 142 -8.98 12.51 -22.15
N GLY A 143 -7.83 13.17 -22.00
CA GLY A 143 -7.70 14.62 -22.18
C GLY A 143 -8.28 15.48 -21.07
N LYS A 144 -8.82 14.88 -20.00
CA LYS A 144 -9.33 15.63 -18.84
C LYS A 144 -8.29 15.67 -17.73
N PRO A 145 -7.98 16.86 -17.18
CA PRO A 145 -7.09 16.98 -16.04
C PRO A 145 -7.82 16.63 -14.73
N VAL A 146 -7.08 16.07 -13.78
CA VAL A 146 -7.52 15.88 -12.38
C VAL A 146 -6.35 16.20 -11.45
N THR A 147 -6.63 16.86 -10.33
CA THR A 147 -5.63 17.09 -9.27
C THR A 147 -5.92 16.18 -8.08
N VAL A 148 -4.92 15.42 -7.64
CA VAL A 148 -4.98 14.49 -6.50
C VAL A 148 -3.57 14.32 -5.93
N ASN A 149 -3.43 14.17 -4.61
CA ASN A 149 -2.13 14.09 -3.91
C ASN A 149 -1.17 15.22 -4.32
N SER A 150 -1.66 16.47 -4.34
CA SER A 150 -0.89 17.67 -4.73
C SER A 150 -0.32 17.65 -6.15
N ARG A 151 -0.81 16.76 -7.03
CA ARG A 151 -0.30 16.57 -8.40
C ARG A 151 -1.42 16.57 -9.42
N THR A 152 -1.15 17.07 -10.62
CA THR A 152 -2.09 17.05 -11.74
C THR A 152 -1.78 15.88 -12.66
N PHE A 153 -2.80 15.10 -12.98
CA PHE A 153 -2.77 13.99 -13.91
C PHE A 153 -3.73 14.25 -15.07
N GLU A 154 -3.53 13.56 -16.19
CA GLU A 154 -4.43 13.59 -17.34
C GLU A 154 -4.95 12.18 -17.62
N GLY A 155 -6.26 12.04 -17.87
CA GLY A 155 -6.85 10.74 -18.18
C GLY A 155 -6.41 10.16 -19.53
N PRO A 156 -6.73 8.87 -19.81
CA PRO A 156 -7.70 8.06 -19.09
C PRO A 156 -7.11 7.35 -17.87
N MET A 157 -7.75 7.50 -16.71
CA MET A 157 -7.33 6.88 -15.45
C MET A 157 -8.47 6.83 -14.44
N TYR A 158 -8.29 6.05 -13.37
CA TYR A 158 -9.17 6.06 -12.21
C TYR A 158 -8.52 6.80 -11.05
N VAL A 159 -9.31 7.54 -10.29
CA VAL A 159 -8.94 8.05 -8.98
C VAL A 159 -9.76 7.31 -7.92
N ALA A 160 -9.11 6.49 -7.09
CA ALA A 160 -9.75 5.84 -5.96
C ALA A 160 -9.94 6.86 -4.84
N ARG A 161 -11.09 7.55 -4.86
CA ARG A 161 -11.44 8.66 -3.97
C ARG A 161 -11.70 8.24 -2.53
N ARG A 162 -12.11 6.99 -2.30
CA ARG A 162 -12.25 6.43 -0.95
C ARG A 162 -11.77 4.99 -0.93
N THR A 163 -10.84 4.70 -0.02
CA THR A 163 -10.25 3.38 0.18
C THR A 163 -10.15 3.02 1.66
N LEU A 164 -10.10 1.72 1.96
CA LEU A 164 -10.04 1.17 3.33
C LEU A 164 -9.00 0.04 3.44
#